data_AF-A0A811KBZ0-F1
#
_entry.id   AF-A0A811KBZ0-F1
#
_cell.length_a   1.000
_cell.length_b   1.000
_cell.length_c   1.000
_cell.angle_alpha   90.00
_cell.angle_beta   90.00
_cell.angle_gamma   90.00
#
_symmetry.space_group_name_H-M   'P 1'
#
loop_
_entity.id
_entity.type
_entity.pdbx_description
1 polymer ?
#
loop_
_entity_poly.entity_id
_entity_poly.type
_entity_poly.pdbx_seq_one_letter_code
_entity_poly.pdbx_strand_id
1 'polypeptide(L)'
;MAKNDDTETKKYQKEVENLLEKREKLTKSVDFIVSSIAKDKSDMMDERRPITDLDCHDKVVKSFHRLCYNMGKNPFLGTLSHKVVNLCHILPAEEIVLQFELLCRGITLDNVL
;
A
#
# COMPACT_ATOMS: atom_id res chain seq x y z
N MET A 1 -40.38 -13.59 -14.12
CA MET A 1 -39.41 -13.65 -13.00
C MET A 1 -38.08 -13.00 -13.39
N ALA A 2 -38.07 -11.72 -13.85
CA ALA A 2 -36.88 -11.10 -14.46
C ALA A 2 -36.39 -9.80 -13.76
N LYS A 3 -36.97 -9.43 -12.60
CA LYS A 3 -36.64 -8.17 -11.90
C LYS A 3 -35.55 -8.30 -10.83
N ASN A 4 -35.31 -9.51 -10.30
CA ASN A 4 -34.31 -9.73 -9.25
C ASN A 4 -32.87 -9.73 -9.83
N ASP A 5 -32.68 -10.36 -10.99
CA ASP A 5 -31.37 -10.53 -11.65
C ASP A 5 -30.71 -9.19 -12.04
N ASP A 6 -31.49 -8.25 -12.57
CA ASP A 6 -31.00 -6.94 -13.02
C ASP A 6 -30.66 -5.99 -11.85
N THR A 7 -31.34 -6.16 -10.70
CA THR A 7 -31.08 -5.38 -9.48
C THR A 7 -29.84 -5.90 -8.75
N GLU A 8 -29.69 -7.22 -8.69
CA GLU A 8 -28.53 -7.88 -8.10
C GLU A 8 -27.26 -7.59 -8.91
N THR A 9 -27.35 -7.66 -10.25
CA THR A 9 -26.26 -7.29 -11.16
C THR A 9 -25.81 -5.85 -10.93
N LYS A 10 -26.73 -4.88 -10.85
CA LYS A 10 -26.40 -3.48 -10.57
C LYS A 10 -25.76 -3.27 -9.20
N LYS A 11 -26.20 -4.03 -8.18
CA LYS A 11 -25.59 -3.99 -6.84
C LYS A 11 -24.14 -4.47 -6.88
N TYR A 12 -23.89 -5.61 -7.54
CA TYR A 12 -22.53 -6.16 -7.66
C TYR A 12 -21.62 -5.26 -8.50
N GLN A 13 -22.12 -4.67 -9.59
CA GLN A 13 -21.38 -3.68 -10.39
C GLN A 13 -20.91 -2.51 -9.51
N LYS A 14 -21.83 -1.93 -8.72
CA LYS A 14 -21.50 -0.84 -7.81
C LYS A 14 -20.50 -1.26 -6.72
N GLU A 15 -20.60 -2.48 -6.21
CA GLU A 15 -19.66 -3.01 -5.22
C GLU A 15 -18.26 -3.20 -5.82
N VAL A 16 -18.17 -3.70 -7.05
CA VAL A 16 -16.92 -3.82 -7.79
C VAL A 16 -16.31 -2.44 -8.06
N GLU A 17 -17.09 -1.46 -8.52
CA GLU A 17 -16.64 -0.08 -8.74
C GLU A 17 -16.07 0.53 -7.45
N ASN A 18 -16.80 0.41 -6.34
CA ASN A 18 -16.34 0.89 -5.04
C ASN A 18 -15.01 0.23 -4.60
N LEU A 19 -14.87 -1.08 -4.83
CA LEU A 19 -13.64 -1.81 -4.51
C LEU A 19 -12.47 -1.36 -5.40
N LEU A 20 -12.73 -1.09 -6.69
CA LEU A 20 -11.72 -0.57 -7.62
C LEU A 20 -11.26 0.83 -7.21
N GLU A 21 -12.18 1.74 -6.87
CA GLU A 21 -11.84 3.08 -6.38
C GLU A 21 -11.02 3.03 -5.09
N LYS A 22 -11.37 2.14 -4.15
CA LYS A 22 -10.61 1.94 -2.92
C LYS A 22 -9.19 1.45 -3.21
N ARG A 23 -9.04 0.50 -4.15
CA ARG A 23 -7.72 0.01 -4.59
C ARG A 23 -6.91 1.12 -5.24
N GLU A 24 -7.50 1.92 -6.11
CA GLU A 24 -6.81 3.03 -6.79
C GLU A 24 -6.33 4.08 -5.79
N LYS A 25 -7.17 4.49 -4.84
CA LYS A 25 -6.80 5.43 -3.76
C LYS A 25 -5.65 4.87 -2.92
N LEU A 26 -5.71 3.58 -2.59
CA LEU A 26 -4.67 2.92 -1.83
C LEU A 26 -3.34 2.87 -2.60
N THR A 27 -3.36 2.47 -3.87
CA THR A 27 -2.18 2.44 -4.74
C THR A 27 -1.54 3.83 -4.81
N LYS A 28 -2.33 4.88 -5.10
CA LYS A 28 -1.83 6.26 -5.17
C LYS A 28 -1.21 6.72 -3.84
N SER A 29 -1.80 6.34 -2.71
CA SER A 29 -1.24 6.69 -1.41
C SER A 29 0.08 5.97 -1.14
N VAL A 30 0.17 4.67 -1.45
CA VAL A 30 1.42 3.92 -1.30
C VAL A 30 2.50 4.49 -2.22
N ASP A 31 2.17 4.76 -3.48
CA ASP A 31 3.09 5.38 -4.43
C ASP A 31 3.56 6.77 -3.94
N PHE A 32 2.67 7.58 -3.36
CA PHE A 32 3.04 8.87 -2.77
C PHE A 32 4.04 8.71 -1.62
N ILE A 33 3.78 7.77 -0.68
CA ILE A 33 4.68 7.51 0.45
C ILE A 33 6.05 7.05 -0.07
N VAL A 34 6.07 6.06 -0.95
CA VAL A 34 7.31 5.47 -1.45
C VAL A 34 8.11 6.47 -2.29
N SER A 35 7.47 7.20 -3.21
CA SER A 35 8.15 8.22 -4.02
C SER A 35 8.71 9.37 -3.19
N SER A 36 8.01 9.79 -2.14
CA SER A 36 8.50 10.81 -1.21
C SER A 36 9.79 10.39 -0.50
N ILE A 37 9.99 9.09 -0.28
CA ILE A 37 11.19 8.53 0.36
C ILE A 37 12.28 8.23 -0.67
N ALA A 38 11.91 7.63 -1.81
CA ALA A 38 12.83 7.18 -2.85
C ALA A 38 13.48 8.34 -3.64
N LYS A 39 12.90 9.55 -3.60
CA LYS A 39 13.36 10.72 -4.36
C LYS A 39 13.40 10.39 -5.87
N ASP A 40 14.49 10.74 -6.57
CA ASP A 40 14.66 10.53 -8.02
C ASP A 40 14.86 9.06 -8.45
N LYS A 41 14.80 8.10 -7.52
CA LYS A 41 14.95 6.67 -7.81
C LYS A 41 13.61 6.00 -8.14
N SER A 42 12.86 6.59 -9.06
CA SER A 42 11.52 6.11 -9.46
C SER A 42 11.52 4.68 -9.98
N ASP A 43 12.60 4.26 -10.63
CA ASP A 43 12.74 2.91 -11.21
C ASP A 43 12.65 1.81 -10.13
N MET A 44 12.87 2.16 -8.86
CA MET A 44 12.76 1.23 -7.75
C MET A 44 11.33 0.97 -7.29
N MET A 45 10.34 1.67 -7.85
CA MET A 45 8.93 1.55 -7.44
C MET A 45 8.14 0.48 -8.19
N ASP A 46 8.60 0.02 -9.36
CA ASP A 46 7.83 -0.91 -10.19
C ASP A 46 8.51 -2.28 -10.37
N GLU A 47 9.80 -2.38 -10.05
CA GLU A 47 10.53 -3.65 -10.11
C GLU A 47 10.38 -4.49 -8.84
N ARG A 48 10.23 -5.80 -8.99
CA ARG A 48 10.37 -6.72 -7.85
C ARG A 48 11.84 -7.08 -7.68
N ARG A 49 12.47 -6.53 -6.64
CA ARG A 49 13.88 -6.80 -6.34
C ARG A 49 14.04 -7.90 -5.29
N PRO A 50 15.12 -8.70 -5.36
CA PRO A 50 15.41 -9.69 -4.34
C PRO A 50 15.70 -9.00 -3.01
N ILE A 51 15.17 -9.55 -1.91
CA ILE A 51 15.44 -9.04 -0.57
C ILE A 51 16.90 -9.38 -0.22
N THR A 52 17.74 -8.35 -0.10
CA THR A 52 19.16 -8.51 0.27
C THR A 52 19.43 -8.24 1.74
N ASP A 53 18.52 -7.54 2.42
CA ASP A 53 18.61 -7.18 3.83
C ASP A 53 17.30 -7.59 4.52
N LEU A 54 17.35 -8.71 5.25
CA LEU A 54 16.19 -9.28 5.94
C LEU A 54 15.79 -8.45 7.17
N ASP A 55 16.75 -7.81 7.84
CA ASP A 55 16.50 -7.00 9.02
C ASP A 55 15.81 -5.69 8.63
N CYS A 56 16.29 -5.05 7.55
CA CYS A 56 15.60 -3.90 6.99
C CYS A 56 14.19 -4.28 6.52
N HIS A 57 14.05 -5.38 5.79
CA HIS A 57 12.74 -5.86 5.35
C HIS A 57 11.75 -6.02 6.51
N ASP A 58 12.12 -6.77 7.55
CA ASP A 58 11.24 -7.02 8.70
C ASP A 58 10.85 -5.72 9.41
N LYS A 59 11.82 -4.84 9.66
CA LYS A 59 11.60 -3.57 10.34
C LYS A 59 10.72 -2.62 9.54
N VAL A 60 10.94 -2.53 8.23
CA VAL A 60 10.17 -1.68 7.30
C VAL A 60 8.74 -2.19 7.17
N VAL A 61 8.53 -3.49 6.96
CA VAL A 61 7.18 -4.07 6.86
C VAL A 61 6.39 -3.90 8.15
N LYS A 62 7.00 -4.19 9.31
CA LYS A 62 6.35 -4.00 10.62
C LYS A 62 6.00 -2.54 10.89
N SER A 63 6.90 -1.62 10.56
CA SER A 63 6.69 -0.20 10.78
C SER A 63 5.62 0.35 9.84
N PHE A 64 5.64 -0.02 8.56
CA PHE A 64 4.60 0.34 7.61
C PHE A 64 3.22 -0.21 8.02
N HIS A 65 3.18 -1.47 8.49
CA HIS A 65 1.96 -2.09 9.02
C HIS A 65 1.37 -1.28 10.19
N ARG A 66 2.23 -0.85 11.12
CA ARG A 66 1.81 -0.17 12.35
C ARG A 66 1.49 1.30 12.13
N LEU A 67 2.27 2.00 11.32
CA LEU A 67 2.24 3.46 11.18
C LEU A 67 1.35 3.92 10.03
N CYS A 68 1.23 3.12 8.96
CA CYS A 68 0.53 3.53 7.74
C CYS A 68 -0.74 2.69 7.54
N TYR A 69 -0.59 1.39 7.28
CA TYR A 69 -1.73 0.54 6.91
C TYR A 69 -1.65 -0.84 7.52
N ASN A 70 -2.71 -1.29 8.19
CA ASN A 70 -2.79 -2.66 8.67
C ASN A 70 -2.92 -3.64 7.48
N MET A 71 -1.78 -4.20 7.06
CA MET A 71 -1.69 -5.16 5.95
C MET A 71 -2.51 -6.45 6.18
N GLY A 72 -2.81 -6.80 7.44
CA GLY A 72 -3.64 -7.97 7.76
C GLY A 72 -5.15 -7.76 7.51
N LYS A 73 -5.61 -6.50 7.53
CA LYS A 73 -6.99 -6.14 7.16
C LYS A 73 -7.15 -5.93 5.66
N ASN A 74 -6.10 -5.41 5.04
CA ASN A 74 -5.92 -5.06 3.63
C ASN A 74 -5.22 -6.10 2.72
N PRO A 75 -5.79 -7.22 2.25
CA PRO A 75 -5.01 -8.21 1.46
C PRO A 75 -4.42 -7.63 0.16
N PHE A 76 -5.04 -6.59 -0.43
CA PHE A 76 -4.49 -5.93 -1.61
C PHE A 76 -3.15 -5.24 -1.34
N LEU A 77 -2.88 -4.79 -0.10
CA LEU A 77 -1.57 -4.22 0.26
C LEU A 77 -0.42 -5.20 0.10
N GLY A 78 -0.68 -6.51 0.21
CA GLY A 78 0.32 -7.53 -0.06
C GLY A 78 0.87 -7.46 -1.50
N THR A 79 0.05 -7.00 -2.45
CA THR A 79 0.48 -6.81 -3.85
C THR A 79 1.43 -5.63 -4.03
N LEU A 80 1.36 -4.64 -3.13
CA LEU A 80 2.16 -3.41 -3.16
C LEU A 80 3.40 -3.49 -2.25
N SER A 81 3.56 -4.57 -1.49
CA SER A 81 4.64 -4.71 -0.49
C SER A 81 6.04 -4.54 -1.09
N HIS A 82 6.25 -5.02 -2.31
CA HIS A 82 7.51 -4.88 -3.05
C HIS A 82 7.97 -3.42 -3.13
N LYS A 83 7.05 -2.46 -3.36
CA LYS A 83 7.36 -1.03 -3.44
C LYS A 83 7.94 -0.50 -2.13
N VAL A 84 7.41 -0.98 -1.01
CA VAL A 84 7.81 -0.56 0.34
C VAL A 84 9.15 -1.18 0.71
N VAL A 85 9.33 -2.48 0.48
CA VAL A 85 10.59 -3.18 0.85
C VAL A 85 11.76 -2.80 -0.05
N ASN A 86 11.50 -2.35 -1.28
CA ASN A 86 12.54 -1.84 -2.17
C ASN A 86 13.26 -0.61 -1.61
N LEU A 87 12.64 0.13 -0.66
CA LEU A 87 13.30 1.23 0.03
C LEU A 87 14.58 0.77 0.77
N CYS A 88 14.67 -0.50 1.17
CA CYS A 88 15.86 -1.10 1.78
C CYS A 88 17.08 -1.16 0.86
N HIS A 89 16.90 -1.03 -0.46
CA HIS A 89 18.02 -0.87 -1.39
C HIS A 89 18.54 0.57 -1.48
N ILE A 90 17.85 1.51 -0.86
CA ILE A 90 18.09 2.94 -1.00
C ILE A 90 18.58 3.55 0.31
N LEU A 91 17.92 3.21 1.42
CA LEU A 91 18.14 3.83 2.73
C LEU A 91 18.23 2.77 3.82
N PRO A 92 18.92 3.08 4.94
CA PRO A 92 18.83 2.30 6.17
C PRO A 92 17.40 2.25 6.70
N ALA A 93 17.06 1.16 7.37
CA ALA A 93 15.72 0.93 7.92
C ALA A 93 15.28 2.05 8.87
N GLU A 94 16.19 2.58 9.68
CA GLU A 94 15.94 3.67 10.63
C GLU A 94 15.44 4.93 9.93
N GLU A 95 16.07 5.29 8.81
CA GLU A 95 15.68 6.47 8.03
C GLU A 95 14.31 6.28 7.39
N ILE A 96 14.02 5.09 6.85
CA ILE A 96 12.71 4.75 6.28
C ILE A 96 11.62 4.86 7.33
N VAL A 97 11.86 4.32 8.54
CA VAL A 97 10.90 4.36 9.65
C VAL A 97 10.61 5.80 10.07
N LEU A 98 11.63 6.66 10.17
CA LEU A 98 11.43 8.09 10.46
C LEU A 98 10.55 8.77 9.38
N GLN A 99 10.71 8.41 8.12
CA GLN A 99 9.85 8.94 7.06
C GLN A 99 8.40 8.43 7.18
N PHE A 100 8.18 7.16 7.53
CA PHE A 100 6.82 6.67 7.81
C PHE A 100 6.17 7.40 8.97
N GLU A 101 6.91 7.69 10.04
CA GLU A 101 6.40 8.48 11.16
C GLU A 101 5.97 9.89 10.79
N LEU A 102 6.49 10.45 9.68
CA LEU A 102 6.10 11.76 9.17
C LEU A 102 4.96 11.66 8.16
N LEU A 103 5.12 10.82 7.14
CA LEU A 103 4.23 10.72 5.98
C LEU A 103 2.91 10.01 6.30
N CYS A 104 2.92 9.12 7.29
CA CYS A 104 1.73 8.35 7.66
C CYS A 104 0.91 8.99 8.79
N ARG A 105 1.31 10.16 9.31
CA ARG A 105 0.49 10.93 10.25
C ARG A 105 -0.80 11.36 9.58
N GLY A 106 -1.92 10.83 10.05
CA GLY A 106 -3.26 11.14 9.53
C GLY A 106 -3.82 10.11 8.56
N ILE A 107 -3.08 9.03 8.26
CA ILE A 107 -3.67 7.86 7.61
C ILE A 107 -4.53 7.14 8.64
N THR A 108 -5.85 7.31 8.56
CA THR A 108 -6.81 6.54 9.35
C THR A 108 -7.19 5.27 8.60
N LEU A 109 -7.21 4.13 9.31
CA LEU A 109 -7.58 2.82 8.77
C LEU A 109 -8.99 2.78 8.16
N ASP A 110 -9.83 3.75 8.52
CA ASP A 110 -11.23 3.87 8.09
C ASP A 110 -11.39 4.45 6.68
N ASN A 111 -10.33 5.06 6.10
CA ASN A 111 -10.38 5.68 4.76
C ASN A 111 -10.10 4.72 3.60
N VAL A 112 -9.81 3.44 3.88
CA VAL A 112 -9.35 2.46 2.88
C VAL A 112 -10.15 1.15 2.90
N LEU A 113 -10.98 0.92 3.93
CA LEU A 113 -11.85 -0.27 4.02
C LEU A 113 -13.27 -0.02 3.52
#